data_AF-A0A3R7TGS7-F1
#
_entry.id   AF-A0A3R7TGS7-F1
#
_cell.length_a   1.000
_cell.length_b   1.000
_cell.length_c   1.000
_cell.angle_alpha   90.00
_cell.angle_beta   90.00
_cell.angle_gamma   90.00
#
_symmetry.space_group_name_H-M   'P 1'
#
loop_
_entity.id
_entity.type
_entity.pdbx_description
1 polymer ?
#
loop_
_entity_poly.entity_id
_entity_poly.type
_entity_poly.pdbx_seq_one_letter_code
_entity_poly.pdbx_strand_id
1 'polypeptide(L)'
;MMRNFLKLISVVFLISCSDNEEVQNTEIITDSYFFQKNTFNLNLYNCNKPSEDFDSTYKKTSDLLNFYKFSKITEKDDQIIDCIQTYAQINELTPLKEELILGDIYMELSNCDSKVEEDILLDALAPHLEYLKVNNVQVWTGISKIENNNFYWINIWESESYREQFLAEWINSVDSGKFAKALSSSAVCQNPSTYLFL
;
A
#
# COMPACT_ATOMS: atom_id res chain seq x y z
N MET A 1 -0.45 7.41 -61.35
CA MET A 1 0.98 7.57 -61.00
C MET A 1 1.07 8.57 -59.84
N MET A 2 0.79 8.13 -58.61
CA MET A 2 0.93 8.95 -57.40
C MET A 2 0.98 8.01 -56.19
N ARG A 3 2.06 7.24 -56.11
CA ARG A 3 2.30 6.25 -55.04
C ARG A 3 3.75 6.35 -54.61
N ASN A 4 4.24 7.56 -54.35
CA ASN A 4 5.58 7.81 -53.81
C ASN A 4 5.64 9.01 -52.84
N PHE A 5 4.50 9.60 -52.45
CA PHE A 5 4.49 10.78 -51.56
C PHE A 5 4.38 10.47 -50.06
N LEU A 6 4.29 9.20 -49.66
CA LEU A 6 4.22 8.81 -48.24
C LEU A 6 5.55 8.37 -47.62
N LYS A 7 6.67 8.51 -48.34
CA LYS A 7 8.02 8.22 -47.79
C LYS A 7 8.78 9.45 -47.29
N LEU A 8 8.20 10.64 -47.32
CA LEU A 8 8.90 11.89 -47.00
C LEU A 8 8.65 12.46 -45.59
N ILE A 9 7.83 11.83 -44.75
CA ILE A 9 7.65 12.25 -43.35
C ILE A 9 8.55 11.47 -42.38
N SER A 10 9.19 10.38 -42.83
CA SER A 10 10.12 9.58 -42.03
C SER A 10 11.57 10.09 -42.01
N VAL A 11 11.84 11.31 -42.52
CA VAL A 11 13.21 11.86 -42.63
C VAL A 11 13.41 13.14 -41.79
N VAL A 12 12.39 13.65 -41.10
CA VAL A 12 12.51 14.88 -40.28
C VAL A 12 13.05 14.63 -38.85
N PHE A 13 13.24 13.38 -38.42
CA PHE A 13 13.86 13.06 -37.13
C PHE A 13 15.33 12.60 -37.19
N LEU A 14 15.99 12.68 -38.36
CA LEU A 14 17.38 12.20 -38.51
C LEU A 14 18.41 13.29 -38.85
N ILE A 15 18.09 14.57 -38.67
CA ILE A 15 19.06 15.65 -38.86
C ILE A 15 18.96 16.68 -37.73
N SER A 16 19.23 16.23 -36.50
CA SER A 16 19.74 17.10 -35.44
C SER A 16 20.47 16.27 -34.38
N CYS A 17 21.65 15.77 -34.75
CA CYS A 17 22.75 15.52 -33.81
C CYS A 17 24.02 15.42 -34.65
N SER A 18 24.57 16.59 -34.94
CA SER A 18 25.98 16.74 -35.28
C SER A 18 26.83 16.17 -34.16
N ASP A 19 27.89 15.45 -34.56
CA ASP A 19 29.09 15.11 -33.82
C ASP A 19 29.16 15.64 -32.38
N ASN A 20 28.96 14.73 -31.44
CA ASN A 20 29.72 14.72 -30.19
C ASN A 20 29.77 13.27 -29.69
N GLU A 21 30.99 12.84 -29.39
CA GLU A 21 31.31 11.55 -28.79
C GLU A 21 30.69 11.47 -27.38
N GLU A 22 29.46 10.97 -27.27
CA GLU A 22 28.95 10.43 -26.02
C GLU A 22 28.39 9.04 -26.31
N VAL A 23 28.99 8.04 -25.66
CA VAL A 23 28.47 6.68 -25.60
C VAL A 23 27.06 6.77 -25.04
N GLN A 24 26.05 6.72 -25.92
CA GLN A 24 24.67 6.52 -25.49
C GLN A 24 24.58 5.11 -24.93
N ASN A 25 24.82 5.00 -23.62
CA ASN A 25 24.27 3.92 -22.82
C ASN A 25 22.75 4.03 -22.98
N THR A 26 22.23 3.27 -23.93
CA THR A 26 20.80 2.99 -23.98
C THR A 26 20.54 2.12 -22.77
N GLU A 27 20.19 2.74 -21.64
CA GLU A 27 19.63 2.03 -20.52
C GLU A 27 18.36 1.36 -21.02
N ILE A 28 18.43 0.03 -21.16
CA ILE A 28 17.24 -0.79 -21.26
C ILE A 28 16.53 -0.58 -19.93
N ILE A 29 15.39 0.10 -19.96
CA ILE A 29 14.48 0.16 -18.81
C ILE A 29 13.91 -1.24 -18.64
N THR A 30 14.66 -2.08 -17.92
CA THR A 30 14.23 -3.42 -17.51
C THR A 30 13.39 -3.26 -16.26
N ASP A 31 12.07 -3.23 -16.47
CA ASP A 31 11.01 -3.31 -15.48
C ASP A 31 10.82 -2.10 -14.56
N SER A 32 9.56 -1.92 -14.12
CA SER A 32 9.15 -1.23 -12.88
C SER A 32 8.56 0.19 -12.93
N TYR A 33 8.09 0.71 -14.07
CA TYR A 33 7.39 2.01 -14.12
C TYR A 33 5.98 1.90 -14.72
N PHE A 34 5.01 1.21 -14.09
CA PHE A 34 3.59 1.36 -14.47
C PHE A 34 2.54 0.97 -13.40
N PHE A 35 2.90 0.92 -12.12
CA PHE A 35 1.92 1.08 -11.04
C PHE A 35 2.35 2.32 -10.26
N GLN A 36 1.69 3.45 -10.49
CA GLN A 36 1.73 4.55 -9.56
C GLN A 36 1.09 4.03 -8.27
N LYS A 37 1.91 3.52 -7.34
CA LYS A 37 1.46 3.11 -6.01
C LYS A 37 0.78 4.34 -5.40
N ASN A 38 -0.50 4.23 -5.06
CA ASN A 38 -1.15 5.34 -4.41
C ASN A 38 -0.53 5.53 -3.02
N THR A 39 -0.27 6.77 -2.67
CA THR A 39 0.08 7.12 -1.30
C THR A 39 -1.12 7.77 -0.65
N PHE A 40 -1.49 7.26 0.52
CA PHE A 40 -2.60 7.75 1.32
C PHE A 40 -2.09 8.31 2.64
N ASN A 41 -2.79 9.29 3.18
CA ASN A 41 -2.60 9.76 4.53
C ASN A 41 -3.66 9.11 5.40
N LEU A 42 -3.20 8.42 6.44
CA LEU A 42 -4.02 7.82 7.48
C LEU A 42 -4.18 8.83 8.60
N ASN A 43 -5.44 9.10 8.97
CA ASN A 43 -5.79 9.65 10.26
C ASN A 43 -6.65 8.60 10.99
N LEU A 44 -6.07 7.95 12.00
CA LEU A 44 -6.76 7.01 12.88
C LEU A 44 -6.81 7.59 14.30
N TYR A 45 -8.00 7.66 14.87
CA TYR A 45 -8.21 8.10 16.24
C TYR A 45 -8.76 6.96 17.09
N ASN A 46 -8.17 6.80 18.27
CA ASN A 46 -8.66 5.90 19.32
C ASN A 46 -9.00 6.74 20.54
N CYS A 47 -10.28 6.82 20.88
CA CYS A 47 -10.80 7.68 21.93
C CYS A 47 -11.05 6.90 23.22
N ASN A 48 -10.81 7.55 24.36
CA ASN A 48 -11.04 6.95 25.67
C ASN A 48 -12.53 6.87 26.05
N LYS A 49 -13.39 7.58 25.31
CA LYS A 49 -14.84 7.66 25.48
C LYS A 49 -15.52 7.88 24.12
N PRO A 50 -16.80 7.50 23.95
CA PRO A 50 -17.54 7.77 22.72
C PRO A 50 -17.51 9.26 22.36
N SER A 51 -17.24 9.60 21.10
CA SER A 51 -17.17 10.97 20.61
C SER A 51 -18.10 11.19 19.40
N GLU A 52 -18.68 12.39 19.32
CA GLU A 52 -19.46 12.88 18.17
C GLU A 52 -18.74 14.06 17.49
N ASP A 53 -17.48 14.31 17.85
CA ASP A 53 -16.68 15.45 17.35
C ASP A 53 -16.12 15.21 15.93
N PHE A 54 -16.41 14.04 15.35
CA PHE A 54 -15.97 13.64 14.01
C PHE A 54 -17.08 13.89 12.99
N ASP A 55 -16.72 14.51 11.87
CA ASP A 55 -17.64 14.73 10.75
C ASP A 55 -17.91 13.46 9.94
N SER A 56 -18.79 13.56 8.93
CA SER A 56 -19.17 12.44 8.08
C SER A 56 -18.09 11.95 7.12
N THR A 57 -16.92 12.60 7.07
CA THR A 57 -15.78 12.15 6.24
C THR A 57 -14.97 11.05 6.91
N TYR A 58 -15.18 10.83 8.21
CA TYR A 58 -14.61 9.72 8.96
C TYR A 58 -15.55 8.52 8.96
N LYS A 59 -14.98 7.33 8.73
CA LYS A 59 -15.66 6.08 9.11
C LYS A 59 -15.50 5.86 10.60
N LYS A 60 -16.45 5.15 11.21
CA LYS A 60 -16.51 5.01 12.66
C LYS A 60 -16.89 3.61 13.10
N THR A 61 -16.38 3.20 14.25
CA THR A 61 -16.85 1.97 14.91
C THR A 61 -18.24 2.20 15.53
N SER A 62 -19.01 1.12 15.70
CA SER A 62 -20.37 1.19 16.26
C SER A 62 -20.43 1.74 17.69
N ASP A 63 -19.36 1.63 18.46
CA ASP A 63 -19.20 2.15 19.82
C ASP A 63 -18.73 3.61 19.86
N LEU A 64 -18.44 4.22 18.70
CA LEU A 64 -17.93 5.58 18.55
C LEU A 64 -16.61 5.82 19.29
N LEU A 65 -15.80 4.77 19.48
CA LEU A 65 -14.47 4.87 20.11
C LEU A 65 -13.34 5.02 19.09
N ASN A 66 -13.55 4.60 17.83
CA ASN A 66 -12.51 4.63 16.82
C ASN A 66 -13.01 5.28 15.54
N PHE A 67 -12.15 6.11 14.95
CA PHE A 67 -12.46 6.87 13.75
C PHE A 67 -11.30 6.81 12.78
N TYR A 68 -11.60 6.59 11.51
CA TYR A 68 -10.60 6.39 10.48
C TYR A 68 -10.94 7.18 9.21
N LYS A 69 -9.89 7.73 8.58
CA LYS A 69 -9.96 8.39 7.28
C LYS A 69 -8.69 8.12 6.49
N PHE A 70 -8.84 7.70 5.23
CA PHE A 70 -7.79 7.80 4.22
C PHE A 70 -8.04 9.01 3.32
N SER A 71 -6.97 9.75 3.03
CA SER A 71 -7.00 10.86 2.10
C SER A 71 -5.79 10.83 1.18
N LYS A 72 -5.97 11.15 -0.11
CA LYS A 72 -4.85 11.39 -1.03
C LYS A 72 -4.20 12.77 -0.81
N ILE A 73 -4.84 13.64 -0.04
CA ILE A 73 -4.33 14.97 0.29
C ILE A 73 -3.49 14.87 1.57
N THR A 74 -2.28 15.42 1.53
CA THR A 74 -1.30 15.38 2.62
C THR A 74 -1.61 16.37 3.73
N GLU A 75 -2.57 16.03 4.58
CA GLU A 75 -2.90 16.79 5.78
C GLU A 75 -3.07 15.85 6.98
N LYS A 76 -2.32 16.17 8.05
CA LYS A 76 -2.57 15.62 9.37
C LYS A 76 -3.73 16.41 9.95
N ASP A 77 -4.82 15.73 10.27
CA ASP A 77 -6.01 16.37 10.83
C ASP A 77 -5.74 16.77 12.29
N ASP A 78 -6.54 17.71 12.80
CA ASP A 78 -6.36 18.29 14.13
C ASP A 78 -6.47 17.24 15.25
N GLN A 79 -5.73 17.46 16.34
CA GLN A 79 -5.84 16.60 17.52
C GLN A 79 -7.20 16.80 18.20
N ILE A 80 -7.88 15.69 18.52
CA ILE A 80 -9.15 15.70 19.25
C ILE A 80 -8.90 15.35 20.71
N ILE A 81 -9.60 16.04 21.61
CA ILE A 81 -9.49 15.86 23.07
C ILE A 81 -9.91 14.43 23.43
N ASP A 82 -9.19 13.81 24.38
CA ASP A 82 -9.43 12.44 24.85
C ASP A 82 -9.27 11.33 23.79
N CYS A 83 -8.66 11.65 22.64
CA CYS A 83 -8.31 10.68 21.61
C CYS A 83 -6.80 10.65 21.37
N ILE A 84 -6.27 9.48 21.04
CA ILE A 84 -4.90 9.28 20.54
C ILE A 84 -4.99 9.21 19.02
N GLN A 85 -4.20 10.05 18.33
CA GLN A 85 -4.14 10.06 16.88
C GLN A 85 -2.91 9.30 16.39
N THR A 86 -3.13 8.29 15.57
CA THR A 86 -2.12 7.68 14.71
C THR A 86 -2.22 8.34 13.32
N TYR A 87 -1.20 9.12 12.98
CA TYR A 87 -1.05 9.71 11.65
C TYR A 87 0.12 9.05 10.93
N ALA A 88 -0.09 8.63 9.68
CA ALA A 88 0.95 8.03 8.87
C ALA A 88 0.70 8.20 7.37
N GLN A 89 1.79 8.34 6.61
CA GLN A 89 1.74 8.25 5.15
C GLN A 89 1.90 6.79 4.74
N ILE A 90 0.89 6.22 4.09
CA ILE A 90 0.76 4.81 3.72
C ILE A 90 1.00 4.65 2.23
N ASN A 91 2.03 3.86 1.89
CA ASN A 91 2.31 3.42 0.54
C ASN A 91 1.52 2.13 0.27
N GLU A 92 0.67 2.18 -0.75
CA GLU A 92 -0.06 1.03 -1.24
C GLU A 92 0.89 -0.05 -1.80
N LEU A 93 0.67 -1.30 -1.41
CA LEU A 93 1.45 -2.46 -1.86
C LEU A 93 0.69 -3.38 -2.80
N THR A 94 -0.63 -3.49 -2.65
CA THR A 94 -1.52 -4.24 -3.55
C THR A 94 -2.29 -3.29 -4.46
N PRO A 95 -2.66 -3.68 -5.69
CA PRO A 95 -3.49 -2.83 -6.55
C PRO A 95 -4.76 -2.36 -5.83
N LEU A 96 -5.13 -1.09 -6.07
CA LEU A 96 -6.29 -0.47 -5.44
C LEU A 96 -7.56 -1.26 -5.73
N LYS A 97 -8.14 -1.86 -4.68
CA LYS A 97 -9.50 -2.39 -4.67
C LYS A 97 -10.39 -1.33 -4.02
N GLU A 98 -10.82 -0.34 -4.80
CA GLU A 98 -11.54 0.85 -4.29
C GLU A 98 -12.73 0.50 -3.39
N GLU A 99 -13.43 -0.59 -3.71
CA GLU A 99 -14.54 -1.11 -2.91
C GLU A 99 -14.16 -1.45 -1.47
N LEU A 100 -12.95 -1.97 -1.24
CA LEU A 100 -12.45 -2.31 0.10
C LEU A 100 -12.13 -1.07 0.94
N ILE A 101 -11.84 0.07 0.30
CA ILE A 101 -11.49 1.31 1.01
C ILE A 101 -12.72 2.22 1.19
N LEU A 102 -13.75 2.05 0.35
CA LEU A 102 -14.97 2.87 0.39
C LEU A 102 -16.11 2.24 1.19
N GLY A 103 -16.22 0.90 1.21
CA GLY A 103 -17.26 0.15 1.92
C GLY A 103 -17.02 -0.01 3.42
N ASP A 104 -17.76 -0.89 4.09
CA ASP A 104 -17.46 -1.29 5.48
C ASP A 104 -16.05 -1.89 5.53
N ILE A 105 -15.28 -1.55 6.56
CA ILE A 105 -13.85 -1.85 6.62
C ILE A 105 -13.56 -2.77 7.80
N TYR A 106 -13.04 -3.96 7.50
CA TYR A 106 -12.33 -4.78 8.47
C TYR A 106 -10.82 -4.54 8.33
N MET A 107 -10.27 -3.71 9.23
CA MET A 107 -8.87 -3.28 9.20
C MET A 107 -8.05 -4.01 10.26
N GLU A 108 -6.86 -4.46 9.87
CA GLU A 108 -5.78 -4.89 10.75
C GLU A 108 -4.65 -3.87 10.69
N LEU A 109 -4.20 -3.39 11.85
CA LEU A 109 -3.07 -2.48 11.98
C LEU A 109 -2.02 -3.09 12.91
N SER A 110 -0.84 -3.40 12.36
CA SER A 110 0.32 -3.87 13.11
C SER A 110 1.40 -2.81 13.15
N ASN A 111 1.99 -2.59 14.32
CA ASN A 111 3.25 -1.87 14.44
C ASN A 111 4.41 -2.84 14.22
N CYS A 112 5.36 -2.47 13.37
CA CYS A 112 6.45 -3.30 12.91
C CYS A 112 7.79 -2.58 13.07
N ASP A 113 8.81 -3.34 13.44
CA ASP A 113 10.21 -2.92 13.44
C ASP A 113 10.92 -3.56 12.24
N SER A 114 11.50 -2.71 11.39
CA SER A 114 12.32 -3.10 10.26
C SER A 114 13.76 -3.31 10.70
N LYS A 115 14.35 -4.41 10.25
CA LYS A 115 15.76 -4.76 10.45
C LYS A 115 16.63 -4.35 9.26
N VAL A 116 15.99 -3.87 8.19
CA VAL A 116 16.60 -3.56 6.91
C VAL A 116 16.06 -2.23 6.37
N GLU A 117 16.71 -1.72 5.33
CA GLU A 117 16.25 -0.53 4.60
C GLU A 117 14.94 -0.79 3.84
N GLU A 118 14.21 0.27 3.49
CA GLU A 118 12.85 0.18 2.93
C GLU A 118 12.80 -0.59 1.61
N ASP A 119 13.79 -0.38 0.72
CA ASP A 119 13.92 -1.09 -0.55
C ASP A 119 14.10 -2.60 -0.35
N ILE A 120 14.98 -3.00 0.58
CA ILE A 120 15.22 -4.40 0.93
C ILE A 120 13.97 -5.02 1.56
N LEU A 121 13.24 -4.27 2.39
CA LEU A 121 11.97 -4.71 2.95
C LEU A 121 10.93 -4.97 1.84
N LEU A 122 10.81 -4.04 0.89
CA LEU A 122 9.89 -4.16 -0.24
C LEU A 122 10.23 -5.36 -1.13
N ASP A 123 11.51 -5.62 -1.39
CA ASP A 123 11.97 -6.80 -2.13
C ASP A 123 11.64 -8.09 -1.39
N ALA A 124 11.81 -8.11 -0.05
CA ALA A 124 11.43 -9.26 0.78
C ALA A 124 9.92 -9.50 0.79
N LEU A 125 9.11 -8.45 0.64
CA LEU A 125 7.64 -8.53 0.57
C LEU A 125 7.14 -8.99 -0.81
N ALA A 126 7.89 -8.75 -1.89
CA ALA A 126 7.45 -9.01 -3.26
C ALA A 126 6.88 -10.42 -3.50
N PRO A 127 7.48 -11.52 -2.99
CA PRO A 127 6.92 -12.86 -3.17
C PRO A 127 5.55 -13.04 -2.52
N HIS A 128 5.32 -12.43 -1.35
CA HIS A 128 4.03 -12.47 -0.67
C HIS A 128 2.98 -11.64 -1.42
N LEU A 129 3.34 -10.45 -1.87
CA LEU A 129 2.44 -9.58 -2.65
C LEU A 129 2.04 -10.23 -3.98
N GLU A 130 2.97 -10.89 -4.67
CA GLU A 130 2.66 -11.63 -5.90
C GLU A 130 1.73 -12.81 -5.62
N TYR A 131 1.90 -13.52 -4.50
CA TYR A 131 0.96 -14.57 -4.08
C TYR A 131 -0.46 -14.02 -3.90
N LEU A 132 -0.62 -12.89 -3.19
CA LEU A 132 -1.93 -12.27 -2.98
C LEU A 132 -2.60 -11.92 -4.32
N LYS A 133 -1.81 -11.38 -5.24
CA LYS A 133 -2.27 -11.01 -6.59
C LYS A 133 -2.66 -12.21 -7.43
N VAL A 134 -1.79 -13.22 -7.55
CA VAL A 134 -2.03 -14.42 -8.37
C VAL A 134 -3.26 -15.20 -7.90
N ASN A 135 -3.50 -15.23 -6.58
CA ASN A 135 -4.64 -15.90 -5.99
C ASN A 135 -5.88 -15.00 -5.84
N ASN A 136 -5.82 -13.76 -6.34
CA ASN A 136 -6.90 -12.76 -6.24
C ASN A 136 -7.47 -12.62 -4.82
N VAL A 137 -6.60 -12.59 -3.82
CA VAL A 137 -7.00 -12.43 -2.42
C VAL A 137 -7.67 -11.07 -2.23
N GLN A 138 -8.84 -11.02 -1.62
CA GLN A 138 -9.61 -9.80 -1.36
C GLN A 138 -9.09 -9.05 -0.13
N VAL A 139 -7.88 -8.52 -0.30
CA VAL A 139 -7.19 -7.70 0.70
C VAL A 139 -6.54 -6.51 0.02
N TRP A 140 -6.64 -5.35 0.65
CA TRP A 140 -5.79 -4.20 0.38
C TRP A 140 -4.70 -4.12 1.43
N THR A 141 -3.44 -4.03 1.01
CA THR A 141 -2.28 -3.96 1.90
C THR A 141 -1.48 -2.69 1.64
N GLY A 142 -1.06 -2.04 2.72
CA GLY A 142 -0.17 -0.89 2.67
C GLY A 142 0.81 -0.89 3.84
N ILE A 143 1.94 -0.20 3.66
CA ILE A 143 2.89 0.07 4.74
C ILE A 143 3.08 1.56 4.91
N SER A 144 3.27 2.03 6.15
CA SER A 144 3.71 3.41 6.33
C SER A 144 5.15 3.59 5.88
N LYS A 145 5.53 4.83 5.62
CA LYS A 145 6.95 5.21 5.56
C LYS A 145 7.68 4.71 6.82
N ILE A 146 8.91 4.24 6.65
CA ILE A 146 9.75 3.79 7.76
C ILE A 146 10.34 5.02 8.46
N GLU A 147 10.12 5.13 9.77
CA GLU A 147 10.65 6.18 10.63
C GLU A 147 11.31 5.56 11.86
N ASN A 148 12.61 5.80 12.05
CA ASN A 148 13.39 5.18 13.13
C ASN A 148 13.19 3.65 13.18
N ASN A 149 13.29 3.00 12.02
CA ASN A 149 13.02 1.57 11.81
C ASN A 149 11.58 1.11 12.08
N ASN A 150 10.67 1.98 12.53
CA ASN A 150 9.30 1.61 12.79
C ASN A 150 8.42 1.92 11.58
N PHE A 151 7.44 1.07 11.33
CA PHE A 151 6.41 1.29 10.33
C PHE A 151 5.11 0.59 10.70
N TYR A 152 4.00 1.06 10.15
CA TYR A 152 2.72 0.40 10.24
C TYR A 152 2.53 -0.54 9.05
N TRP A 153 2.11 -1.77 9.31
CA TRP A 153 1.54 -2.66 8.30
C TRP A 153 0.03 -2.62 8.43
N ILE A 154 -0.66 -2.34 7.33
CA ILE A 154 -2.12 -2.25 7.26
C ILE A 154 -2.65 -3.29 6.29
N ASN A 155 -3.61 -4.09 6.73
CA ASN A 155 -4.46 -4.89 5.85
C ASN A 155 -5.91 -4.42 6.00
N ILE A 156 -6.61 -4.27 4.89
CA ILE A 156 -8.06 -4.09 4.85
C ILE A 156 -8.65 -5.27 4.08
N TRP A 157 -9.49 -6.03 4.76
CA TRP A 157 -10.12 -7.22 4.22
C TRP A 157 -11.55 -6.93 3.79
N GLU A 158 -12.04 -7.71 2.82
CA GLU A 158 -13.46 -7.70 2.42
C GLU A 158 -14.41 -7.88 3.61
N SER A 159 -14.07 -8.79 4.51
CA SER A 159 -14.79 -9.01 5.76
C SER A 159 -13.94 -9.81 6.74
N GLU A 160 -14.32 -9.79 8.02
CA GLU A 160 -13.75 -10.67 9.04
C GLU A 160 -13.87 -12.15 8.64
N SER A 161 -15.06 -12.57 8.15
CA SER A 161 -15.27 -13.96 7.73
C SER A 161 -14.35 -14.38 6.58
N TYR A 162 -14.11 -13.49 5.62
CA TYR A 162 -13.20 -13.78 4.51
C TYR A 162 -11.75 -13.92 5.02
N ARG A 163 -11.32 -13.02 5.90
CA ARG A 163 -10.01 -13.05 6.55
C ARG A 163 -9.78 -14.37 7.32
N GLU A 164 -10.75 -14.82 8.10
CA GLU A 164 -10.65 -16.08 8.85
C GLU A 164 -10.54 -17.30 7.93
N GLN A 165 -11.34 -17.36 6.87
CA GLN A 165 -11.28 -18.44 5.88
C GLN A 165 -9.91 -18.49 5.20
N PHE A 166 -9.42 -17.33 4.73
CA PHE A 166 -8.11 -17.22 4.12
C PHE A 166 -7.01 -17.70 5.07
N LEU A 167 -7.04 -17.28 6.34
CA LEU A 167 -5.98 -17.64 7.29
C LEU A 167 -5.99 -19.11 7.70
N ALA A 168 -7.17 -19.73 7.80
CA ALA A 168 -7.29 -21.16 8.08
C ALA A 168 -6.59 -22.01 7.00
N GLU A 169 -6.68 -21.59 5.73
CA GLU A 169 -5.97 -22.23 4.63
C GLU A 169 -4.49 -21.84 4.61
N TRP A 170 -4.21 -20.55 4.78
CA TRP A 170 -2.87 -19.96 4.71
C TRP A 170 -1.90 -20.58 5.72
N ILE A 171 -2.28 -20.66 7.00
CA ILE A 171 -1.41 -21.15 8.08
C ILE A 171 -0.96 -22.60 7.84
N ASN A 172 -1.76 -23.39 7.12
CA ASN A 172 -1.45 -24.78 6.80
C ASN A 172 -0.71 -24.95 5.46
N SER A 173 -0.48 -23.87 4.72
CA SER A 173 0.21 -23.91 3.42
C SER A 173 1.73 -23.94 3.56
N VAL A 174 2.41 -24.48 2.54
CA VAL A 174 3.89 -24.44 2.47
C VAL A 174 4.39 -23.02 2.24
N ASP A 175 3.63 -22.21 1.50
CA ASP A 175 3.99 -20.83 1.16
C ASP A 175 4.01 -19.93 2.40
N SER A 176 3.11 -20.12 3.36
CA SER A 176 3.09 -19.32 4.59
C SER A 176 4.36 -19.47 5.41
N GLY A 177 4.85 -20.70 5.61
CA GLY A 177 6.10 -20.95 6.31
C GLY A 177 7.32 -20.37 5.58
N LYS A 178 7.33 -20.47 4.24
CA LYS A 178 8.39 -19.91 3.40
C LYS A 178 8.43 -18.38 3.51
N PHE A 179 7.30 -17.71 3.38
CA PHE A 179 7.25 -16.25 3.44
C PHE A 179 7.47 -15.73 4.86
N ALA A 180 6.90 -16.37 5.89
CA ALA A 180 7.16 -15.99 7.28
C ALA A 180 8.66 -16.03 7.61
N LYS A 181 9.37 -17.08 7.15
CA LYS A 181 10.81 -17.17 7.33
C LYS A 181 11.56 -16.04 6.62
N ALA A 182 11.23 -15.76 5.36
CA ALA A 182 11.87 -14.69 4.59
C ALA A 182 11.59 -13.30 5.18
N LEU A 183 10.36 -13.05 5.64
CA LEU A 183 9.99 -11.76 6.23
C LEU A 183 10.57 -11.57 7.63
N SER A 184 10.71 -12.64 8.43
CA SER A 184 11.24 -12.55 9.80
C SER A 184 12.68 -12.04 9.89
N SER A 185 13.47 -12.21 8.81
CA SER A 185 14.80 -11.61 8.70
C SER A 185 14.76 -10.12 8.39
N SER A 186 13.70 -9.63 7.77
CA SER A 186 13.56 -8.24 7.32
C SER A 186 12.77 -7.37 8.30
N ALA A 187 11.75 -7.91 8.97
CA ALA A 187 10.92 -7.17 9.91
C ALA A 187 10.30 -8.07 10.99
N VAL A 188 9.87 -7.47 12.09
CA VAL A 188 9.07 -8.12 13.14
C VAL A 188 7.88 -7.22 13.45
N CYS A 189 6.67 -7.79 13.37
CA CYS A 189 5.42 -7.09 13.64
C CYS A 189 4.77 -7.59 14.93
N GLN A 190 4.13 -6.67 15.65
CA GLN A 190 3.25 -6.99 16.76
C GLN A 190 1.92 -7.57 16.23
N ASN A 191 1.19 -8.26 17.12
CA ASN A 191 -0.17 -8.69 16.81
C ASN A 191 -1.01 -7.48 16.40
N PRO A 192 -1.81 -7.59 15.32
CA PRO A 192 -2.57 -6.46 14.83
C PRO A 192 -3.66 -6.07 15.82
N SER A 193 -3.92 -4.78 15.91
CA SER A 193 -5.20 -4.26 16.38
C SER A 193 -6.21 -4.36 15.25
N THR A 194 -7.41 -4.85 15.55
CA THR A 194 -8.47 -5.07 14.57
C THR A 194 -9.58 -4.04 14.75
N TYR A 195 -10.07 -3.47 13.66
CA TYR A 195 -11.13 -2.48 13.67
C TYR A 195 -12.22 -2.84 12.66
N LEU A 196 -13.48 -2.66 13.04
CA LEU A 196 -14.63 -2.77 12.15
C LEU A 196 -15.29 -1.41 12.01
N PHE A 197 -15.01 -0.71 10.92
CA PHE A 197 -15.59 0.60 10.63
C PHE A 197 -16.80 0.48 9.70
N LEU A 198 -17.84 1.24 10.03
CA LEU A 198 -19.09 1.41 9.27
C LEU A 198 -19.08 2.77 8.57
#